data_AF-A0A9D2IWK8-F1
#
_entry.id   AF-A0A9D2IWK8-F1
#
_cell.length_a   1.000
_cell.length_b   1.000
_cell.length_c   1.000
_cell.angle_alpha   90.00
_cell.angle_beta   90.00
_cell.angle_gamma   90.00
#
_symmetry.space_group_name_H-M   'P 1'
#
loop_
_entity.id
_entity.type
_entity.pdbx_description
1 polymer ?
#
loop_
_entity_poly.entity_id
_entity_poly.type
_entity_poly.pdbx_seq_one_letter_code
_entity_poly.pdbx_strand_id
1 'polypeptide(L)'
;MRGYSNYKNAQVVPFFERLIAVFTYLTTGIVGLLWIILAQISGKRLKYFVKFHAYQSIILAFLYLLVSIALKLLLAVGVKIPFLGTYIYLLYFYIFDFKFIFGVSIVDFIVLVVLAYLVIVSLLGKEGNIPKLSDMIRKQVL
;
A
#
# COMPACT_ATOMS: atom_id res chain seq x y z
N MET A 1 -0.25 -28.58 -14.87
CA MET A 1 -0.04 -27.85 -13.60
C MET A 1 1.38 -28.12 -13.06
N ARG A 2 2.42 -27.53 -13.66
CA ARG A 2 3.85 -27.81 -13.36
C ARG A 2 4.62 -26.59 -12.79
N GLY A 3 3.92 -25.61 -12.22
CA GLY A 3 4.54 -24.36 -11.72
C GLY A 3 4.57 -24.18 -10.20
N TYR A 4 3.83 -25.00 -9.43
CA TYR A 4 3.61 -24.74 -8.00
C TYR A 4 4.74 -25.24 -7.07
N SER A 5 5.63 -26.12 -7.54
CA SER A 5 6.58 -26.83 -6.66
C SER A 5 7.88 -26.05 -6.39
N ASN A 6 8.30 -25.15 -7.29
CA ASN A 6 9.63 -24.52 -7.18
C ASN A 6 9.70 -23.22 -6.36
N TYR A 7 8.57 -22.63 -5.96
CA TYR A 7 8.54 -21.36 -5.20
C TYR A 7 8.45 -21.54 -3.67
N LYS A 8 8.24 -22.78 -3.20
CA LYS A 8 8.13 -23.11 -1.77
C LYS A 8 9.45 -23.47 -1.11
N ASN A 9 10.56 -23.47 -1.86
CA ASN A 9 11.86 -23.50 -1.23
C ASN A 9 12.09 -22.15 -0.58
N ALA A 10 12.44 -22.16 0.71
CA ALA A 10 12.91 -21.00 1.45
C ALA A 10 14.19 -20.44 0.82
N GLN A 11 14.09 -19.87 -0.38
CA GLN A 11 15.11 -19.01 -0.93
C GLN A 11 15.17 -17.82 -0.01
N VAL A 12 16.21 -17.78 0.81
CA VAL A 12 16.52 -16.65 1.68
C VAL A 12 16.55 -15.41 0.78
N VAL A 13 15.52 -14.57 0.91
CA VAL A 13 15.42 -13.34 0.13
C VAL A 13 16.63 -12.48 0.48
N PRO A 14 17.45 -12.06 -0.51
CA PRO A 14 18.62 -11.25 -0.25
C PRO A 14 18.28 -9.98 0.53
N PHE A 15 19.15 -9.58 1.45
CA PHE A 15 18.94 -8.41 2.29
C PHE A 15 18.65 -7.13 1.47
N PHE A 16 19.34 -6.95 0.35
CA PHE A 16 19.12 -5.82 -0.54
C PHE A 16 17.70 -5.78 -1.14
N GLU A 17 17.12 -6.94 -1.47
CA GLU A 17 15.75 -7.03 -1.98
C GLU A 17 14.72 -6.71 -0.90
N ARG A 18 15.01 -7.12 0.34
CA ARG A 18 14.21 -6.75 1.53
C ARG A 18 14.22 -5.24 1.73
N LEU A 19 15.38 -4.59 1.61
CA LEU A 19 15.48 -3.13 1.71
C LEU A 19 14.67 -2.42 0.63
N ILE A 20 14.78 -2.85 -0.63
CA ILE A 20 13.97 -2.26 -1.72
C ILE A 20 12.47 -2.38 -1.42
N ALA A 21 12.03 -3.56 -0.95
CA ALA A 21 10.64 -3.78 -0.58
C ALA A 21 10.18 -2.89 0.59
N VAL A 22 11.03 -2.66 1.58
CA VAL A 22 10.75 -1.73 2.69
C VAL A 22 10.61 -0.29 2.20
N PHE A 23 11.60 0.20 1.45
CA PHE A 23 11.58 1.57 0.93
C PHE A 23 10.40 1.82 0.00
N THR A 24 9.97 0.78 -0.71
CA THR A 24 8.77 0.80 -1.53
C THR A 24 7.51 1.12 -0.71
N TYR A 25 7.37 0.64 0.54
CA TYR A 25 6.26 1.05 1.41
C TYR A 25 6.49 2.41 2.08
N LEU A 26 7.70 2.69 2.54
CA LEU A 26 8.03 3.97 3.20
C LEU A 26 7.87 5.18 2.28
N THR A 27 8.07 4.98 0.97
CA THR A 27 7.88 6.02 -0.06
C THR A 27 6.53 5.91 -0.77
N THR A 28 5.59 5.13 -0.23
CA THR A 28 4.24 5.00 -0.78
C THR A 28 4.24 4.58 -2.26
N GLY A 29 5.15 3.67 -2.63
CA GLY A 29 5.26 3.09 -3.97
C GLY A 29 6.21 3.79 -4.92
N ILE A 30 6.75 4.97 -4.58
CA ILE A 30 7.68 5.71 -5.47
C ILE A 30 8.93 4.88 -5.76
N VAL A 31 9.58 4.32 -4.73
CA VAL A 31 10.78 3.49 -4.92
C VAL A 31 10.46 2.23 -5.73
N GLY A 32 9.30 1.61 -5.51
CA GLY A 32 8.85 0.46 -6.28
C GLY A 32 8.66 0.79 -7.76
N LEU A 33 8.06 1.95 -8.05
CA LEU A 33 7.87 2.44 -9.41
C LEU A 33 9.21 2.72 -10.10
N LEU A 34 10.12 3.43 -9.44
CA LEU A 34 11.46 3.69 -9.96
C LEU A 34 12.20 2.38 -10.24
N TRP A 35 12.08 1.39 -9.36
CA TRP A 35 12.75 0.10 -9.53
C TRP A 35 12.22 -0.69 -10.72
N ILE A 36 10.91 -0.61 -10.99
CA ILE A 36 10.28 -1.18 -12.21
C ILE A 36 10.81 -0.49 -13.47
N ILE A 37 10.87 0.85 -13.47
CA ILE A 37 11.37 1.63 -14.60
C ILE A 37 12.85 1.29 -14.88
N LEU A 38 13.69 1.27 -13.85
CA LEU A 38 15.12 0.94 -13.97
C LEU A 38 15.35 -0.47 -14.49
N ALA A 39 14.54 -1.44 -14.05
CA ALA A 39 14.61 -2.81 -14.54
C ALA A 39 14.27 -2.90 -16.04
N GLN A 40 13.25 -2.17 -16.46
CA GLN A 40 12.85 -2.09 -17.87
C GLN A 40 13.95 -1.47 -18.74
N ILE A 41 14.54 -0.35 -18.30
CA ILE A 41 15.63 0.32 -19.02
C ILE A 41 16.88 -0.56 -19.10
N SER A 42 17.20 -1.27 -18.01
CA SER A 42 18.39 -2.13 -17.93
C SER A 42 18.23 -3.50 -18.61
N GLY A 43 17.04 -3.82 -19.12
CA GLY A 43 16.71 -5.16 -19.63
C GLY A 43 16.75 -6.27 -18.57
N LYS A 44 16.77 -5.91 -17.28
CA LYS A 44 16.86 -6.86 -16.16
C LYS A 44 15.47 -7.29 -15.72
N ARG A 45 15.30 -8.58 -15.41
CA ARG A 45 14.06 -9.08 -14.81
C ARG A 45 14.08 -8.87 -13.30
N LEU A 46 13.05 -8.23 -12.76
CA LEU A 46 12.85 -8.15 -11.31
C LEU A 46 12.53 -9.53 -10.75
N LYS A 47 13.11 -9.83 -9.59
CA LYS A 47 12.72 -11.02 -8.83
C LYS A 47 11.28 -10.86 -8.33
N TYR A 48 10.62 -12.01 -8.22
CA TYR A 48 9.23 -12.10 -7.80
C TYR A 48 8.93 -11.28 -6.53
N PHE A 49 9.76 -11.42 -5.50
CA PHE A 49 9.61 -10.73 -4.22
C PHE A 49 9.55 -9.20 -4.36
N VAL A 50 10.55 -8.61 -5.04
CA VAL A 50 10.62 -7.16 -5.25
C VAL A 50 9.44 -6.70 -6.12
N LYS A 51 9.12 -7.46 -7.16
CA LYS A 51 8.00 -7.17 -8.06
C LYS A 51 6.68 -7.16 -7.29
N PHE A 52 6.42 -8.15 -6.45
CA PHE A 52 5.23 -8.24 -5.60
C PHE A 52 5.07 -7.00 -4.70
N HIS A 53 6.09 -6.63 -3.92
CA HIS A 53 5.99 -5.48 -3.02
C HIS A 53 5.91 -4.14 -3.77
N ALA A 54 6.58 -4.00 -4.92
CA ALA A 54 6.45 -2.85 -5.80
C ALA A 54 5.01 -2.65 -6.27
N TYR A 55 4.39 -3.66 -6.88
CA TYR A 55 2.98 -3.56 -7.28
C TYR A 55 2.04 -3.33 -6.10
N GLN A 56 2.26 -4.01 -4.97
CA GLN A 56 1.38 -3.87 -3.80
C GLN A 56 1.38 -2.45 -3.24
N SER A 57 2.55 -1.85 -3.04
CA SER A 57 2.64 -0.47 -2.55
C SER A 57 2.04 0.55 -3.52
N ILE A 58 2.26 0.39 -4.83
CA ILE A 58 1.70 1.28 -5.85
C ILE A 58 0.18 1.21 -5.82
N ILE A 59 -0.40 0.00 -5.82
CA ILE A 59 -1.85 -0.18 -5.76
C ILE A 59 -2.42 0.38 -4.46
N LEU A 60 -1.76 0.18 -3.32
CA LEU A 60 -2.18 0.76 -2.04
C LEU A 60 -2.17 2.29 -2.08
N ALA A 61 -1.15 2.90 -2.65
CA ALA A 61 -1.07 4.34 -2.81
C ALA A 61 -2.20 4.88 -3.69
N PHE A 62 -2.49 4.20 -4.81
CA PHE A 62 -3.62 4.56 -5.67
C PHE A 62 -4.97 4.37 -4.98
N LEU A 63 -5.17 3.29 -4.24
CA LEU A 63 -6.40 3.04 -3.48
C LEU A 63 -6.61 4.12 -2.41
N TYR A 64 -5.56 4.46 -1.66
CA TYR A 64 -5.61 5.53 -0.68
C TYR A 64 -6.00 6.86 -1.32
N LEU A 65 -5.32 7.25 -2.41
CA LEU A 65 -5.62 8.46 -3.16
C LEU A 65 -7.07 8.50 -3.65
N LEU A 66 -7.55 7.42 -4.26
CA LEU A 66 -8.90 7.31 -4.81
C LEU A 66 -9.96 7.46 -3.72
N VAL A 67 -9.76 6.75 -2.59
CA VAL A 67 -10.66 6.84 -1.43
C VAL A 67 -10.65 8.25 -0.85
N SER A 68 -9.48 8.88 -0.68
CA SER A 68 -9.39 10.26 -0.19
C SER A 68 -10.12 11.26 -1.10
N ILE A 69 -9.97 11.15 -2.42
CA ILE A 69 -10.66 12.03 -3.37
C ILE A 69 -12.18 11.80 -3.33
N ALA A 70 -12.61 10.53 -3.35
CA ALA A 70 -14.03 10.18 -3.31
C ALA A 70 -14.71 10.72 -2.04
N LEU A 71 -14.06 10.58 -0.88
CA LEU A 71 -14.58 11.10 0.38
C LEU A 71 -14.66 12.61 0.39
N LYS A 72 -13.62 13.32 -0.08
CA LYS A 72 -13.64 14.79 -0.20
C LYS A 72 -14.80 15.25 -1.08
N LEU A 73 -15.05 14.56 -2.19
CA LEU A 73 -16.18 14.87 -3.07
C LEU A 73 -17.53 14.66 -2.36
N LEU A 74 -17.69 13.52 -1.67
CA LEU A 74 -18.92 13.21 -0.92
C LEU A 74 -19.21 14.28 0.14
N LEU A 75 -18.18 14.81 0.80
CA LEU A 75 -18.33 15.85 1.81
C LEU A 75 -18.66 17.20 1.21
N ALA A 76 -18.02 17.55 0.10
CA ALA A 76 -18.31 18.79 -0.62
C ALA A 76 -19.79 18.88 -1.04
N VAL A 77 -20.42 17.73 -1.32
CA VAL A 77 -21.87 17.64 -1.59
C VAL A 77 -22.67 17.55 -0.28
N GLY A 78 -22.28 16.67 0.64
CA GLY A 78 -23.05 16.36 1.85
C GLY A 78 -23.20 17.54 2.82
N VAL A 79 -22.19 18.41 2.91
CA VAL A 79 -22.24 19.60 3.78
C VAL A 79 -23.28 20.62 3.29
N LYS A 80 -23.68 20.59 2.01
CA LYS A 80 -24.70 21.49 1.44
C LYS A 80 -26.13 21.07 1.78
N ILE A 81 -26.32 19.89 2.39
CA ILE A 81 -27.65 19.40 2.76
C ILE A 81 -28.11 20.13 4.04
N PRO A 82 -29.26 20.83 4.04
CA PRO A 82 -29.79 21.49 5.22
C PRO A 82 -29.98 20.50 6.38
N PHE A 83 -29.73 20.93 7.61
CA PHE A 83 -29.78 20.15 8.86
C PHE A 83 -28.76 19.01 9.00
N LEU A 84 -28.45 18.27 7.94
CA LEU A 84 -27.50 17.14 7.95
C LEU A 84 -26.05 17.56 7.75
N GLY A 85 -25.81 18.69 7.07
CA GLY A 85 -24.46 19.13 6.69
C GLY A 85 -23.51 19.31 7.87
N THR A 86 -24.01 19.83 9.00
CA THR A 86 -23.23 20.02 10.23
C THR A 86 -22.77 18.69 10.82
N TYR A 87 -23.64 17.68 10.86
CA TYR A 87 -23.30 16.35 11.38
C TYR A 87 -22.32 15.62 10.46
N ILE A 88 -22.50 15.75 9.14
CA ILE A 88 -21.58 15.18 8.14
C ILE A 88 -20.19 15.83 8.28
N TYR A 89 -20.13 17.15 8.45
CA TYR A 89 -18.87 17.87 8.68
C TYR A 89 -18.19 17.45 9.97
N LEU A 90 -18.92 17.36 11.09
CA LEU A 90 -18.38 16.91 12.38
C LEU A 90 -17.82 15.49 12.28
N LEU A 91 -18.54 14.57 11.63
CA LEU A 91 -18.07 13.20 11.43
C LEU A 91 -16.76 13.18 10.64
N TYR A 92 -16.68 13.95 9.55
CA TYR A 92 -15.46 14.07 8.78
C TYR A 92 -14.30 14.62 9.60
N PHE A 93 -14.54 15.71 10.31
CA PHE A 93 -13.54 16.35 11.13
C PHE A 93 -12.94 15.34 12.13
N TYR A 94 -13.76 14.60 12.87
CA TYR A 94 -13.25 13.62 13.84
C TYR A 94 -12.48 12.45 13.24
N ILE A 95 -12.81 12.04 12.01
CA ILE A 95 -12.16 10.88 11.37
C ILE A 95 -10.86 11.29 10.65
N PHE A 96 -10.86 12.43 9.96
CA PHE A 96 -9.80 12.81 9.01
C PHE A 96 -8.93 13.99 9.46
N ASP A 97 -9.48 14.95 10.21
CA ASP A 97 -8.76 16.19 10.54
C ASP A 97 -8.35 16.26 12.02
N PHE A 98 -9.16 15.67 12.90
CA PHE A 98 -8.92 15.65 14.32
C PHE A 98 -7.64 14.89 14.63
N LYS A 99 -6.76 15.56 15.38
CA LYS A 99 -5.46 15.02 15.76
C LYS A 99 -5.68 14.03 16.89
N PHE A 100 -5.50 12.75 16.60
CA PHE A 100 -5.72 11.67 17.55
C PHE A 100 -4.47 11.41 18.38
N ILE A 101 -3.54 10.58 17.90
CA ILE A 101 -2.29 10.24 18.61
C ILE A 101 -1.11 10.69 17.74
N PHE A 102 -0.03 11.17 18.35
CA PHE A 102 1.18 11.64 17.65
C PHE A 102 0.95 12.73 16.59
N GLY A 103 -0.16 13.48 16.69
CA GLY A 103 -0.52 14.51 15.72
C GLY A 103 -1.03 13.99 14.37
N VAL A 104 -1.34 12.69 14.26
CA VAL A 104 -1.96 12.10 13.06
C VAL A 104 -3.46 11.88 13.26
N SER A 105 -4.23 11.88 12.16
CA SER A 105 -5.65 11.52 12.20
C SER A 105 -5.84 10.03 12.47
N ILE A 106 -7.07 9.60 12.80
CA ILE A 106 -7.39 8.17 12.96
C ILE A 106 -7.12 7.41 11.66
N VAL A 107 -7.47 8.00 10.51
CA VAL A 107 -7.26 7.37 9.21
C VAL A 107 -5.77 7.25 8.89
N ASP A 108 -5.00 8.30 9.11
CA ASP A 108 -3.54 8.27 8.90
C ASP A 108 -2.88 7.26 9.83
N PHE A 109 -3.36 7.13 11.08
CA PHE A 109 -2.86 6.13 12.02
C PHE A 109 -3.14 4.71 11.54
N ILE A 110 -4.34 4.42 11.02
CA ILE A 110 -4.67 3.11 10.45
C ILE A 110 -3.76 2.81 9.25
N VAL A 111 -3.56 3.79 8.35
CA VAL A 111 -2.64 3.65 7.21
C VAL A 111 -1.22 3.37 7.69
N LEU A 112 -0.74 4.09 8.70
CA LEU A 112 0.57 3.90 9.29
C LEU A 112 0.74 2.49 9.86
N VAL A 113 -0.27 1.95 10.57
CA VAL A 113 -0.25 0.59 11.10
C VAL A 113 -0.16 -0.44 9.96
N VAL A 114 -0.93 -0.26 8.90
CA VAL A 114 -0.87 -1.14 7.72
C VAL A 114 0.51 -1.08 7.06
N LEU A 115 1.07 0.12 6.86
CA LEU A 115 2.41 0.29 6.29
C LEU A 115 3.49 -0.32 7.19
N ALA A 116 3.42 -0.11 8.50
CA ALA A 116 4.35 -0.69 9.47
C ALA A 116 4.31 -2.22 9.43
N TYR A 117 3.12 -2.82 9.35
CA TYR A 117 2.96 -4.26 9.15
C TYR A 117 3.67 -4.73 7.86
N LEU A 118 3.45 -4.05 6.74
CA LEU A 118 4.07 -4.42 5.46
C LEU A 118 5.59 -4.25 5.47
N VAL A 119 6.09 -3.20 6.14
CA VAL A 119 7.51 -2.97 6.35
C VAL A 119 8.12 -4.10 7.16
N ILE A 120 7.51 -4.48 8.29
CA ILE A 120 8.02 -5.58 9.14
C ILE A 120 8.01 -6.90 8.39
N VAL A 121 6.92 -7.22 7.68
CA VAL A 121 6.81 -8.51 6.96
C VAL A 121 7.80 -8.57 5.78
N SER A 122 7.96 -7.48 5.04
CA SER A 122 8.97 -7.39 3.96
C SER A 122 10.40 -7.43 4.51
N LEU A 123 10.64 -6.81 5.67
CA LEU A 123 11.87 -6.97 6.43
C LEU A 123 12.09 -8.41 6.81
N LEU A 124 11.09 -9.25 7.06
CA LEU A 124 11.29 -10.68 7.34
C LEU A 124 11.50 -11.52 6.07
N GLY A 125 11.54 -10.90 4.89
CA GLY A 125 11.65 -11.60 3.61
C GLY A 125 10.37 -12.36 3.24
N LYS A 126 9.22 -11.95 3.79
CA LYS A 126 7.91 -12.56 3.54
C LYS A 126 7.02 -11.61 2.77
N GLU A 127 6.04 -12.16 2.07
CA GLU A 127 4.98 -11.38 1.42
C GLU A 127 3.99 -10.88 2.46
N GLY A 128 3.85 -9.55 2.58
CA GLY A 128 2.81 -8.94 3.38
C GLY A 128 1.44 -9.23 2.77
N ASN A 129 0.58 -9.96 3.50
CA ASN A 129 -0.72 -10.35 2.99
C ASN A 129 -1.78 -9.30 3.34
N ILE A 130 -2.36 -8.70 2.32
CA ILE A 130 -3.56 -7.87 2.37
C ILE A 130 -4.66 -8.67 1.65
N PRO A 131 -5.76 -9.05 2.34
CA PRO A 131 -6.81 -9.87 1.76
C PRO A 131 -7.29 -9.33 0.42
N LYS A 132 -7.50 -10.23 -0.56
CA LYS A 132 -7.89 -9.95 -1.95
C LYS A 132 -6.81 -9.23 -2.78
N LEU A 133 -6.19 -8.17 -2.26
CA LEU A 133 -5.17 -7.41 -2.99
C LEU A 133 -3.93 -8.27 -3.28
N SER A 134 -3.37 -8.91 -2.26
CA SER A 134 -2.17 -9.73 -2.45
C SER A 134 -2.43 -10.90 -3.40
N ASP A 135 -3.62 -11.50 -3.38
CA ASP A 135 -3.97 -12.60 -4.30
C ASP A 135 -4.08 -12.14 -5.76
N MET A 136 -4.62 -10.94 -6.00
CA MET A 136 -4.65 -10.32 -7.32
C MET A 136 -3.22 -10.09 -7.85
N ILE A 137 -2.33 -9.58 -7.01
CA ILE A 137 -0.94 -9.31 -7.38
C ILE A 137 -0.19 -10.60 -7.64
N ARG A 138 -0.34 -11.62 -6.78
CA ARG A 138 0.28 -12.93 -7.00
C ARG A 138 -0.09 -13.49 -8.36
N LYS A 139 -1.35 -13.39 -8.79
CA LYS A 139 -1.80 -13.85 -10.12
C LYS A 139 -1.22 -13.06 -11.30
N GLN A 140 -0.84 -11.80 -11.11
CA GLN A 140 -0.27 -10.96 -12.18
C GLN A 140 1.27 -11.04 -12.25
N VAL A 141 1.90 -11.30 -11.10
CA VAL A 141 3.36 -11.28 -10.98
C VAL A 141 3.96 -12.65 -11.31
N LEU A 142 3.22 -13.74 -11.09
CA LEU A 142 3.51 -15.12 -11.52
C LEU A 142 3.33 -15.29 -13.04
#